data_AF-A0AAW9WLC3-F1
#
_entry.id   AF-A0AAW9WLC3-F1
#
_cell.length_a   1.000
_cell.length_b   1.000
_cell.length_c   1.000
_cell.angle_alpha   90.00
_cell.angle_beta   90.00
_cell.angle_gamma   90.00
#
_symmetry.space_group_name_H-M   'P 1'
#
loop_
_entity.id
_entity.type
_entity.pdbx_description
1 polymer ?
#
loop_
_entity_poly.entity_id
_entity_poly.type
_entity_poly.pdbx_seq_one_letter_code
_entity_poly.pdbx_strand_id
1 'polypeptide(L)'
;MKIKNITYPTALEKIPDLFNDNIDVFVETEDGMHFTMTICTPMFYLHYMEKENLNFIPASPPDIIVKELTHNNIKEALESFCEDDGYWMKLYFLSGASEGIFSKDKLDEMIQNIEK
;
A
#
# COMPACT_ATOMS: atom_id res chain seq x y z
N MET A 1 -10.75 12.67 0.27
CA MET A 1 -9.54 12.81 1.12
C MET A 1 -8.49 13.64 0.37
N LYS A 2 -7.62 14.38 1.07
CA LYS A 2 -6.50 15.12 0.45
C LYS A 2 -5.22 14.92 1.26
N ILE A 3 -4.11 14.79 0.55
CA ILE A 3 -2.79 14.64 1.16
C ILE A 3 -2.27 16.00 1.60
N LYS A 4 -1.88 16.10 2.87
CA LYS A 4 -1.22 17.26 3.44
C LYS A 4 0.30 17.13 3.33
N ASN A 5 0.84 15.95 3.63
CA ASN A 5 2.27 15.70 3.59
C ASN A 5 2.60 14.24 3.29
N ILE A 6 3.74 14.00 2.63
CA ILE A 6 4.32 12.68 2.40
C ILE A 6 5.74 12.71 2.96
N THR A 7 6.02 11.82 3.91
CA THR A 7 7.36 11.69 4.52
C THR A 7 7.98 10.36 4.11
N TYR A 8 9.24 10.42 3.74
CA TYR A 8 10.02 9.26 3.31
C TYR A 8 11.00 8.88 4.44
N PRO A 9 10.84 7.73 5.11
CA PRO A 9 11.78 7.25 6.13
C PRO A 9 13.17 7.00 5.53
N THR A 10 13.23 6.60 4.27
CA THR A 10 14.44 6.49 3.46
C THR A 10 14.35 7.49 2.31
N ALA A 11 15.38 8.34 2.12
CA ALA A 11 15.40 9.26 0.99
C ALA A 11 15.46 8.50 -0.35
N LEU A 12 14.63 8.88 -1.34
CA LEU A 12 14.57 8.20 -2.64
C LEU A 12 15.93 8.19 -3.36
N GLU A 13 16.74 9.23 -3.17
CA GLU A 13 18.08 9.34 -3.77
C GLU A 13 19.08 8.29 -3.25
N LYS A 14 18.74 7.60 -2.14
CA LYS A 14 19.57 6.52 -1.59
C LYS A 14 19.16 5.15 -2.12
N ILE A 15 18.08 5.05 -2.88
CA ILE A 15 17.63 3.80 -3.48
C ILE A 15 18.52 3.50 -4.69
N PRO A 16 19.19 2.33 -4.72
CA PRO A 16 20.16 2.00 -5.75
C PRO A 16 19.53 1.73 -7.12
N ASP A 17 18.31 1.18 -7.16
CA ASP A 17 17.59 0.88 -8.39
C ASP A 17 16.11 1.29 -8.27
N LEU A 18 15.77 2.47 -8.80
CA LEU A 18 14.42 3.01 -8.74
C LEU A 18 13.38 2.19 -9.52
N PHE A 19 13.82 1.24 -10.36
CA PHE A 19 12.93 0.36 -11.11
C PHE A 19 12.70 -0.98 -10.42
N ASN A 20 13.52 -1.37 -9.45
CA ASN A 20 13.51 -2.69 -8.81
C ASN A 20 13.71 -2.58 -7.30
N ASP A 21 12.81 -1.86 -6.63
CA ASP A 21 12.85 -1.73 -5.17
C ASP A 21 11.44 -1.42 -4.62
N ASN A 22 11.35 -1.36 -3.30
CA ASN A 22 10.20 -0.86 -2.58
C ASN A 22 10.58 0.16 -1.50
N ILE A 23 9.61 0.94 -1.05
CA ILE A 23 9.80 1.93 0.00
C ILE A 23 8.52 2.16 0.79
N ASP A 24 8.64 2.26 2.11
CA ASP A 24 7.55 2.73 2.97
C ASP A 24 7.43 4.25 2.89
N VAL A 25 6.21 4.76 2.90
CA VAL A 25 5.92 6.20 3.01
C VAL A 25 4.93 6.45 4.13
N PHE A 26 5.11 7.59 4.82
CA PHE A 26 4.13 8.09 5.79
C PHE A 26 3.31 9.20 5.14
N VAL A 27 1.99 9.02 5.14
CA VAL A 27 1.05 9.97 4.54
C VAL A 27 0.23 10.61 5.64
N GLU A 28 0.25 11.93 5.69
CA GLU A 28 -0.64 12.74 6.54
C GLU A 28 -1.68 13.40 5.64
N THR A 29 -2.95 13.32 6.03
CA THR A 29 -4.06 13.95 5.31
C THR A 29 -4.49 15.27 5.95
N GLU A 30 -5.22 16.11 5.21
CA GLU A 30 -5.70 17.41 5.72
C GLU A 30 -6.65 17.28 6.93
N ASP A 31 -7.36 16.16 7.05
CA ASP A 31 -8.25 15.81 8.17
C ASP A 31 -7.52 15.11 9.33
N GLY A 32 -6.18 15.01 9.28
CA GLY A 32 -5.35 14.54 10.38
C GLY A 32 -5.24 13.02 10.51
N MET A 33 -5.58 12.25 9.47
CA MET A 33 -5.29 10.82 9.44
C MET A 33 -3.83 10.57 9.04
N HIS A 34 -3.28 9.48 9.55
CA HIS A 34 -1.91 9.06 9.31
C HIS A 34 -1.90 7.63 8.78
N PHE A 35 -1.26 7.43 7.63
CA PHE A 35 -1.15 6.12 6.98
C PHE A 35 0.32 5.77 6.78
N THR A 36 0.64 4.49 6.95
CA THR A 36 1.91 3.90 6.51
C THR A 36 1.59 3.00 5.33
N MET A 37 2.25 3.24 4.19
CA MET A 37 1.95 2.59 2.93
C MET A 37 3.25 2.12 2.29
N THR A 38 3.27 0.93 1.72
CA THR A 38 4.40 0.44 0.95
C THR A 38 4.20 0.77 -0.52
N ILE A 39 5.19 1.39 -1.15
CA ILE A 39 5.25 1.60 -2.59
C ILE A 39 6.25 0.61 -3.19
N CYS A 40 5.83 -0.15 -4.21
CA CYS A 40 6.64 -1.14 -4.88
C CYS A 40 6.69 -0.88 -6.39
N THR A 41 7.76 -1.31 -7.04
CA THR A 41 7.80 -1.41 -8.51
C THR A 41 7.42 -2.81 -9.01
N PRO A 42 7.00 -2.96 -10.27
CA PRO A 42 6.74 -4.29 -10.84
C PRO A 42 7.95 -5.22 -10.82
N MET A 43 9.17 -4.70 -11.06
CA MET A 43 10.38 -5.55 -11.05
C MET A 43 10.73 -6.05 -9.67
N PHE A 44 10.41 -5.31 -8.60
CA PHE A 44 10.61 -5.77 -7.23
C PHE A 44 9.94 -7.12 -7.00
N TYR A 45 8.70 -7.30 -7.48
CA TYR A 45 8.00 -8.57 -7.34
C TYR A 45 8.64 -9.71 -8.15
N LEU A 46 9.07 -9.43 -9.38
CA LEU A 46 9.77 -10.43 -10.19
C LEU A 46 11.06 -10.87 -9.50
N HIS A 47 11.85 -9.92 -9.01
CA HIS A 47 13.09 -10.19 -8.28
C HIS A 47 12.83 -10.96 -6.99
N TYR A 48 11.82 -10.58 -6.22
CA TYR A 48 11.42 -11.29 -5.00
C TYR A 48 11.00 -12.74 -5.29
N MET A 49 10.19 -12.97 -6.34
CA MET A 49 9.80 -14.32 -6.75
C MET A 49 11.00 -15.17 -7.18
N GLU A 50 11.92 -14.62 -7.96
CA GLU A 50 13.15 -15.32 -8.36
C GLU A 50 14.03 -15.67 -7.14
N LYS A 51 14.24 -14.69 -6.25
CA LYS A 51 15.08 -14.83 -5.06
C LYS A 51 14.54 -15.90 -4.10
N GLU A 52 13.23 -15.89 -3.87
CA GLU A 52 12.58 -16.83 -2.94
C GLU A 52 12.11 -18.13 -3.64
N ASN A 53 12.40 -18.29 -4.94
CA ASN A 53 11.98 -19.43 -5.76
C ASN A 53 10.46 -19.68 -5.70
N LEU A 54 9.69 -18.60 -5.88
CA LEU A 54 8.23 -18.58 -5.85
C LEU A 54 7.65 -18.43 -7.25
N ASN A 55 6.46 -19.01 -7.46
CA ASN A 55 5.68 -18.82 -8.70
C ASN A 55 4.57 -17.76 -8.54
N PHE A 56 4.39 -17.21 -7.34
CA PHE A 56 3.39 -16.19 -7.02
C PHE A 56 3.80 -15.44 -5.74
N ILE A 57 3.24 -14.24 -5.53
CA ILE A 57 3.39 -13.49 -4.28
C ILE A 57 2.39 -14.06 -3.25
N PRO A 58 2.85 -14.52 -2.07
CA PRO A 58 1.96 -15.00 -1.01
C PRO A 58 0.94 -13.93 -0.62
N ALA A 59 -0.23 -14.36 -0.14
CA ALA A 59 -1.27 -13.43 0.30
C ALA A 59 -0.76 -12.52 1.43
N SER A 60 -0.86 -11.21 1.21
CA SER A 60 -0.45 -10.15 2.12
C SER A 60 -1.35 -8.93 1.93
N PRO A 61 -1.28 -7.92 2.82
CA PRO A 61 -1.80 -6.60 2.50
C PRO A 61 -1.24 -6.14 1.14
N PRO A 62 -2.07 -5.47 0.31
CA PRO A 62 -1.62 -5.00 -0.99
C PRO A 62 -0.46 -4.01 -0.85
N ASP A 63 0.31 -3.76 -1.91
CA ASP A 63 1.20 -2.60 -2.01
C ASP A 63 0.65 -1.61 -3.05
N ILE A 64 1.14 -0.38 -3.03
CA ILE A 64 0.89 0.60 -4.10
C ILE A 64 1.95 0.41 -5.18
N ILE A 65 1.52 0.18 -6.41
CA ILE A 65 2.42 -0.14 -7.51
C ILE A 65 2.68 1.10 -8.37
N VAL A 66 3.95 1.48 -8.51
CA VAL A 66 4.40 2.55 -9.42
C VAL A 66 5.40 2.03 -10.42
N LYS A 67 5.48 2.65 -11.60
CA LYS A 67 6.43 2.23 -12.64
C LYS A 67 7.90 2.39 -12.21
N GLU A 68 8.19 3.45 -11.46
CA GLU A 68 9.53 3.85 -10.99
C GLU A 68 9.35 4.67 -9.70
N LEU A 69 10.23 4.49 -8.72
CA LEU A 69 10.20 5.18 -7.42
C LEU A 69 10.63 6.65 -7.54
N THR A 70 9.76 7.48 -8.10
CA THR A 70 9.94 8.94 -8.19
C THR A 70 8.91 9.65 -7.33
N HIS A 71 9.26 10.85 -6.84
CA HIS A 71 8.32 11.67 -6.07
C HIS A 71 7.01 11.92 -6.82
N ASN A 72 7.06 12.14 -8.14
CA ASN A 72 5.86 12.39 -8.94
C ASN A 72 4.98 11.14 -9.05
N ASN A 73 5.56 9.99 -9.40
CA ASN A 73 4.78 8.75 -9.53
C ASN A 73 4.16 8.34 -8.19
N ILE A 74 4.92 8.47 -7.10
CA ILE A 74 4.43 8.17 -5.74
C ILE A 74 3.28 9.10 -5.36
N LYS A 75 3.45 10.41 -5.61
CA LYS A 75 2.41 11.40 -5.31
C LYS A 75 1.13 11.14 -6.12
N GLU A 76 1.24 10.97 -7.44
CA GLU A 76 0.08 10.73 -8.31
C GLU A 76 -0.64 9.43 -7.93
N ALA A 77 0.11 8.37 -7.61
CA ALA A 77 -0.46 7.11 -7.14
C ALA A 77 -1.22 7.31 -5.82
N LEU A 78 -0.62 7.98 -4.83
CA LEU A 78 -1.29 8.24 -3.54
C LEU A 78 -2.51 9.16 -3.69
N GLU A 79 -2.45 10.17 -4.56
CA GLU A 79 -3.58 11.05 -4.85
C GLU A 79 -4.76 10.27 -5.43
N SER A 80 -4.51 9.28 -6.31
CA SER A 80 -5.57 8.40 -6.80
C SER A 80 -6.19 7.53 -5.70
N PHE A 81 -5.41 7.09 -4.71
CA PHE A 81 -5.93 6.38 -3.53
C PHE A 81 -6.78 7.28 -2.61
N CYS A 82 -6.62 8.60 -2.71
CA CYS A 82 -7.40 9.59 -1.97
C CYS A 82 -8.71 10.01 -2.67
N GLU A 83 -8.93 9.58 -3.92
CA GLU A 83 -10.21 9.73 -4.64
C GLU A 83 -11.34 8.98 -3.92
N ASP A 84 -12.60 9.31 -4.25
CA ASP A 84 -13.79 8.70 -3.64
C ASP A 84 -13.75 8.71 -2.10
N ASP A 85 -13.43 9.88 -1.55
CA ASP A 85 -13.21 10.10 -0.13
C ASP A 85 -12.11 9.19 0.49
N GLY A 86 -11.14 8.80 -0.32
CA GLY A 86 -10.02 7.95 0.07
C GLY A 86 -10.46 6.54 0.44
N TYR A 87 -11.48 6.01 -0.23
CA TYR A 87 -11.97 4.64 -0.02
C TYR A 87 -10.82 3.63 -0.07
N TRP A 88 -10.00 3.68 -1.13
CA TRP A 88 -8.89 2.74 -1.31
C TRP A 88 -7.77 2.94 -0.27
N MET A 89 -7.47 4.19 0.10
CA MET A 89 -6.53 4.49 1.18
C MET A 89 -6.98 3.86 2.51
N LYS A 90 -8.25 4.04 2.89
CA LYS A 90 -8.84 3.49 4.12
C LYS A 90 -8.86 1.95 4.09
N LEU A 91 -9.30 1.37 2.97
CA LEU A 91 -9.37 -0.08 2.79
C LEU A 91 -7.98 -0.73 2.91
N TYR A 92 -6.99 -0.17 2.23
CA TYR A 92 -5.61 -0.62 2.30
C TYR A 92 -5.12 -0.63 3.75
N PHE A 93 -5.26 0.50 4.44
CA PHE A 93 -4.78 0.63 5.83
C PHE A 93 -5.42 -0.40 6.76
N LEU A 94 -6.73 -0.59 6.65
CA LEU A 94 -7.47 -1.56 7.45
C LEU A 94 -7.09 -3.01 7.10
N SER A 95 -6.74 -3.30 5.84
CA SER A 95 -6.34 -4.64 5.38
C SER A 95 -4.98 -5.07 5.92
N GLY A 96 -4.13 -4.12 6.31
CA GLY A 96 -2.85 -4.35 6.96
C GLY A 96 -2.93 -4.82 8.41
N ALA A 97 -4.09 -4.67 9.05
CA ALA A 97 -4.28 -5.01 10.45
C ALA A 97 -4.82 -6.45 10.60
N SER A 98 -4.06 -7.31 11.28
CA SER A 98 -4.49 -8.69 11.58
C SER A 98 -5.63 -8.76 12.61
N GLU A 99 -5.85 -7.68 13.34
CA GLU A 99 -6.91 -7.52 14.33
C GLU A 99 -7.75 -6.27 13.98
N GLY A 100 -9.06 -6.34 14.19
CA GLY A 100 -9.98 -5.22 13.90
C GLY A 100 -11.09 -5.59 12.92
N ILE A 101 -11.48 -4.64 12.07
CA ILE A 101 -12.68 -4.75 11.22
C ILE A 101 -12.56 -5.85 10.15
N PHE A 102 -11.35 -6.12 9.67
CA PHE A 102 -11.03 -7.21 8.75
C PHE A 102 -10.34 -8.39 9.45
N SER A 103 -10.51 -8.53 10.76
CA SER A 103 -10.15 -9.78 11.43
C SER A 103 -10.95 -10.95 10.86
N LYS A 104 -10.37 -12.15 10.90
CA LYS A 104 -11.00 -13.37 10.38
C LYS A 104 -12.44 -13.54 10.87
N ASP A 105 -12.65 -13.45 12.19
CA ASP A 105 -13.97 -13.63 12.80
C ASP A 105 -15.00 -12.62 12.30
N LYS A 106 -14.57 -11.37 12.05
CA LYS A 106 -15.44 -10.32 11.50
C LYS A 106 -15.75 -10.52 10.03
N LEU A 107 -14.77 -10.96 9.24
CA LEU A 107 -15.00 -11.31 7.84
C LEU A 107 -15.98 -12.48 7.71
N ASP A 108 -15.79 -13.53 8.53
CA ASP A 108 -16.67 -14.70 8.56
C ASP A 108 -18.11 -14.29 8.93
N GLU A 109 -18.28 -13.41 9.93
CA GLU A 109 -19.58 -12.85 10.32
C GLU A 109 -20.25 -12.06 9.18
N MET A 110 -19.48 -11.22 8.47
CA MET A 110 -19.99 -10.43 7.34
C MET A 110 -20.47 -11.32 6.19
N ILE A 111 -19.71 -12.35 5.82
CA ILE A 111 -20.06 -13.28 4.74
C ILE A 111 -21.35 -14.03 5.09
N GLN A 112 -21.45 -14.58 6.30
CA GLN A 112 -22.63 -15.29 6.76
C GLN A 112 -23.91 -14.44 6.77
N ASN A 113 -23.78 -13.12 6.89
CA ASN A 113 -24.92 -12.21 6.84
C ASN A 113 -25.35 -11.84 5.41
N ILE A 114 -24.46 -11.95 4.43
CA ILE A 114 -24.78 -11.73 3.00
C ILE A 114 -25.44 -12.96 2.38
N GLU A 115 -25.03 -14.16 2.81
CA GLU A 115 -25.55 -15.43 2.28
C GLU A 115 -26.94 -15.83 2.83
N LYS A 116 -27.51 -15.03 3.74
CA LYS A 116 -28.87 -15.20 4.29
C LYS A 116 -29.90 -14.43 3.48
#